data_AF-A0A9W7LF93-F1
#
_entry.id   AF-A0A9W7LF93-F1
#
_cell.length_a   1.000
_cell.length_b   1.000
_cell.length_c   1.000
_cell.angle_alpha   90.00
_cell.angle_beta   90.00
_cell.angle_gamma   90.00
#
_symmetry.space_group_name_H-M   'P 1'
#
loop_
_entity.id
_entity.type
_entity.pdbx_description
1 polymer ?
#
loop_
_entity_poly.entity_id
_entity_poly.type
_entity_poly.pdbx_seq_one_letter_code
_entity_poly.pdbx_strand_id
1 'polypeptide(L)'
;MMDQDSRSDSAKGALSIPTLPTHTTGDLLWAFFPESITNESFSQSILPEDMYPVLKNTSASTKYFVRELPYSWDFLLENFMDPAHIPFAHHSLQGSRTDGSPIAMEVIANNFTHCEVSFKDQIRKKLRKGVVSFQRPAYYHFRTLRDGVWKENLKIFSVPIQHGRCRVLFESPLSNSKVPTWLVHAASNRFLNTDSWLHDAERFSRQSAKLNYLYPTTSDLGTRTFRSWWEANGMAQAPPHTYGPAPLADLPQLSRRTQIDPWTGHTKHCTSCRRALNKFKLAKKVGFFTAFVTGILLRPRMPLRMTAVSALSLLVSWISSRSIAIIEGEISPSNVGDRSVAATAK
;
A
#
# COMPACT_ATOMS: atom_id res chain seq x y z
N MET A 1 70.86 -3.10 -25.82
CA MET A 1 70.19 -1.99 -25.13
C MET A 1 68.79 -1.89 -25.73
N MET A 2 67.78 -1.85 -24.86
CA MET A 2 66.35 -1.57 -25.10
C MET A 2 65.43 -2.74 -25.50
N ASP A 3 64.83 -3.28 -24.43
CA ASP A 3 63.42 -3.61 -24.21
C ASP A 3 62.68 -4.60 -25.11
N GLN A 4 62.62 -5.84 -24.59
CA GLN A 4 61.46 -6.72 -24.76
C GLN A 4 60.31 -6.20 -23.90
N ASP A 5 59.36 -5.52 -24.55
CA ASP A 5 58.08 -5.15 -23.95
C ASP A 5 57.22 -6.42 -23.77
N SER A 6 57.34 -7.05 -22.60
CA SER A 6 56.43 -8.10 -22.14
C SER A 6 55.08 -7.46 -21.79
N ARG A 7 54.22 -7.31 -22.81
CA ARG A 7 52.80 -7.04 -22.57
C ARG A 7 52.19 -8.27 -21.90
N SER A 8 52.17 -8.25 -20.58
CA SER A 8 51.28 -9.07 -19.78
C SER A 8 49.84 -8.67 -20.13
N ASP A 9 49.19 -9.47 -20.98
CA ASP A 9 47.73 -9.49 -21.05
C ASP A 9 47.22 -10.03 -19.70
N SER A 10 47.16 -9.14 -18.71
CA SER A 10 46.33 -9.36 -17.53
C SER A 10 44.89 -9.36 -18.04
N ALA A 11 44.37 -10.57 -18.27
CA ALA A 11 42.97 -10.79 -18.50
C ALA A 11 42.20 -10.05 -17.40
N LYS A 12 41.54 -8.95 -17.78
CA LYS A 12 40.58 -8.24 -16.93
C LYS A 12 39.61 -9.30 -16.44
N GLY A 13 39.71 -9.67 -15.17
CA GLY A 13 38.81 -10.65 -14.56
C GLY A 13 37.38 -10.26 -14.91
N ALA A 14 36.67 -11.16 -15.56
CA ALA A 14 35.27 -10.93 -15.92
C ALA A 14 34.52 -10.62 -14.63
N LEU A 15 34.08 -9.36 -14.46
CA LEU A 15 33.23 -8.94 -13.36
C LEU A 15 31.92 -9.72 -13.50
N SER A 16 31.81 -10.81 -12.75
CA SER A 16 30.58 -11.59 -12.66
C SER A 16 29.57 -10.82 -11.81
N ILE A 17 28.61 -10.19 -12.48
CA ILE A 17 27.49 -9.52 -11.80
C ILE A 17 26.49 -10.60 -11.37
N PRO A 18 26.03 -10.62 -10.11
CA PRO A 18 25.00 -11.56 -9.67
C PRO A 18 23.72 -11.43 -10.52
N THR A 19 23.24 -12.54 -11.05
CA THR A 19 21.96 -12.63 -11.78
C THR A 19 20.94 -13.42 -10.99
N LEU A 20 19.68 -12.98 -11.01
CA LEU A 20 18.57 -13.71 -10.41
C LEU A 20 17.70 -14.33 -11.51
N PRO A 21 17.22 -15.58 -11.35
CA PRO A 21 16.15 -16.10 -12.18
C PRO A 21 14.94 -15.19 -12.08
N THR A 22 14.23 -15.03 -13.20
CA THR A 22 13.00 -14.24 -13.25
C THR A 22 11.92 -14.97 -14.03
N HIS A 23 10.66 -14.66 -13.73
CA HIS A 23 9.50 -15.19 -14.43
C HIS A 23 8.42 -14.12 -14.54
N THR A 24 7.64 -14.15 -15.61
CA THR A 24 6.53 -13.19 -15.81
C THR A 24 5.21 -13.93 -15.80
N THR A 25 4.32 -13.57 -14.88
CA THR A 25 2.96 -14.12 -14.83
C THR A 25 2.02 -13.14 -14.14
N GLY A 26 0.74 -13.14 -14.54
CA GLY A 26 -0.28 -12.26 -13.97
C GLY A 26 0.03 -10.76 -14.07
N ASP A 27 0.67 -10.30 -15.15
CA ASP A 27 1.15 -8.91 -15.32
C ASP A 27 2.15 -8.45 -14.24
N LEU A 28 2.90 -9.40 -13.67
CA LEU A 28 3.94 -9.16 -12.67
C LEU A 28 5.26 -9.80 -13.11
N LEU A 29 6.37 -9.13 -12.77
CA LEU A 29 7.73 -9.69 -12.85
C LEU A 29 8.12 -10.26 -11.49
N TRP A 30 8.47 -11.53 -11.48
CA TRP A 30 8.91 -12.28 -10.32
C TRP A 30 10.42 -12.48 -10.38
N ALA A 31 11.10 -12.34 -9.24
CA ALA A 31 12.52 -12.61 -9.09
C ALA A 31 12.72 -13.63 -7.96
N PHE A 32 13.53 -14.65 -8.21
CA PHE A 32 13.75 -15.74 -7.26
C PHE A 32 15.05 -15.52 -6.49
N PHE A 33 14.91 -15.14 -5.22
CA PHE A 33 16.04 -14.89 -4.33
C PHE A 33 16.44 -16.17 -3.60
N PRO A 34 17.74 -16.53 -3.54
CA PRO A 34 18.20 -17.68 -2.77
C PRO A 34 17.93 -17.49 -1.28
N GLU A 35 17.69 -18.60 -0.59
CA GLU A 35 17.45 -18.64 0.86
C GLU A 35 18.58 -17.93 1.63
N SER A 36 19.82 -18.00 1.14
CA SER A 36 20.97 -17.31 1.73
C SER A 36 20.86 -15.77 1.75
N ILE A 37 19.92 -15.18 1.00
CA ILE A 37 19.68 -13.73 0.97
C ILE A 37 18.47 -13.35 1.83
N THR A 38 17.42 -14.17 1.85
CA THR A 38 16.11 -13.80 2.42
C THR A 38 15.64 -14.68 3.57
N ASN A 39 16.34 -15.78 3.87
CA ASN A 39 15.88 -16.93 4.66
C ASN A 39 14.50 -17.48 4.26
N GLU A 40 14.06 -17.17 3.04
CA GLU A 40 12.83 -17.74 2.49
C GLU A 40 13.18 -19.08 1.83
N SER A 41 12.74 -20.17 2.46
CA SER A 41 13.11 -21.55 2.12
C SER A 41 12.19 -22.19 1.08
N PHE A 42 11.23 -21.46 0.51
CA PHE A 42 10.38 -21.99 -0.55
C PHE A 42 11.18 -22.31 -1.83
N SER A 43 10.79 -23.41 -2.48
CA SER A 43 11.48 -23.90 -3.67
C SER A 43 11.37 -22.93 -4.84
N GLN A 44 12.51 -22.49 -5.36
CA GLN A 44 12.58 -21.63 -6.55
C GLN A 44 12.20 -22.35 -7.84
N SER A 45 12.05 -23.68 -7.80
CA SER A 45 11.59 -24.46 -8.96
C SER A 45 10.08 -24.37 -9.19
N ILE A 46 9.31 -23.92 -8.20
CA ILE A 46 7.86 -23.80 -8.30
C ILE A 46 7.53 -22.41 -8.87
N LEU A 47 6.78 -22.37 -9.97
CA LEU A 47 6.39 -21.12 -10.60
C LEU A 47 5.29 -20.40 -9.79
N PRO A 48 5.25 -19.05 -9.81
CA PRO A 48 4.30 -18.27 -9.04
C PRO A 48 2.83 -18.62 -9.34
N GLU A 49 2.48 -18.95 -10.59
CA GLU A 49 1.12 -19.33 -10.97
C GLU A 49 0.70 -20.73 -10.49
N ASP A 50 1.64 -21.61 -10.20
CA ASP A 50 1.38 -22.92 -9.60
C ASP A 50 1.18 -22.80 -8.09
N MET A 51 1.91 -21.87 -7.47
CA MET A 51 1.75 -21.51 -6.06
C MET A 51 0.50 -20.66 -5.81
N TYR A 52 0.20 -19.71 -6.70
CA TYR A 52 -0.91 -18.78 -6.64
C TYR A 52 -1.82 -18.95 -7.87
N PRO A 53 -2.78 -19.89 -7.83
CA PRO A 53 -3.68 -20.16 -8.96
C PRO A 53 -4.45 -18.94 -9.47
N VAL A 54 -4.63 -17.91 -8.63
CA VAL A 54 -5.24 -16.63 -9.02
C VAL A 54 -4.51 -15.95 -10.18
N LEU A 55 -3.19 -16.15 -10.31
CA LEU A 55 -2.38 -15.55 -11.37
C LEU A 55 -2.69 -16.13 -12.76
N LYS A 56 -3.18 -17.38 -12.83
CA LYS A 56 -3.62 -18.02 -14.08
C LYS A 56 -4.88 -17.37 -14.67
N ASN A 57 -5.68 -16.73 -13.82
CA ASN A 57 -6.96 -16.11 -14.18
C ASN A 57 -6.88 -14.58 -14.29
N THR A 58 -5.67 -14.01 -14.29
CA THR A 58 -5.48 -12.56 -14.40
C THR A 58 -5.82 -12.09 -15.81
N SER A 59 -6.76 -11.13 -15.93
CA SER A 59 -7.10 -10.50 -17.21
C SER A 59 -5.92 -9.70 -17.77
N ALA A 60 -5.78 -9.65 -19.10
CA ALA A 60 -4.83 -8.75 -19.77
C ALA A 60 -5.08 -7.26 -19.46
N SER A 61 -6.26 -6.91 -18.95
CA SER A 61 -6.62 -5.56 -18.51
C SER A 61 -6.38 -5.29 -17.03
N THR A 62 -5.92 -6.28 -16.27
CA THR A 62 -5.58 -6.13 -14.85
C THR A 62 -4.50 -5.06 -14.71
N LYS A 63 -4.65 -4.22 -13.68
CA LYS A 63 -3.69 -3.16 -13.36
C LYS A 63 -3.35 -3.26 -11.89
N TYR A 64 -2.06 -3.20 -11.58
CA TYR A 64 -1.60 -3.10 -10.21
C TYR A 64 -1.38 -1.64 -9.84
N PHE A 65 -1.77 -1.28 -8.63
CA PHE A 65 -1.21 -0.12 -7.98
C PHE A 65 -0.15 -0.57 -7.00
N VAL A 66 0.90 0.22 -6.94
CA VAL A 66 2.07 -0.06 -6.13
C VAL A 66 2.25 1.05 -5.12
N ARG A 67 2.52 0.69 -3.86
CA ARG A 67 2.81 1.66 -2.79
C ARG A 67 3.88 1.16 -1.86
N GLU A 68 4.81 2.05 -1.54
CA GLU A 68 5.78 1.85 -0.47
C GLU A 68 5.24 2.40 0.84
N LEU A 69 5.33 1.60 1.88
CA LEU A 69 4.80 1.88 3.20
C LEU A 69 5.97 2.08 4.18
N PRO A 70 5.87 3.04 5.11
CA PRO A 70 6.98 3.43 5.97
C PRO A 70 7.09 2.52 7.20
N TYR A 71 6.85 1.22 7.07
CA TYR A 71 6.99 0.24 8.15
C TYR A 71 7.39 -1.12 7.57
N SER A 72 7.96 -1.97 8.41
CA SER A 72 8.46 -3.28 8.02
C SER A 72 7.36 -4.24 7.55
N TRP A 73 7.78 -5.24 6.79
CA TRP A 73 6.89 -6.24 6.20
C TRP A 73 6.17 -7.10 7.25
N ASP A 74 6.81 -7.38 8.39
CA ASP A 74 6.22 -8.15 9.48
C ASP A 74 5.07 -7.39 10.17
N PHE A 75 5.21 -6.07 10.35
CA PHE A 75 4.14 -5.20 10.84
C PHE A 75 2.99 -5.06 9.84
N LEU A 76 3.29 -5.01 8.54
CA LEU A 76 2.26 -5.03 7.49
C LEU A 76 1.40 -6.30 7.58
N LEU A 77 2.04 -7.47 7.62
CA LEU A 77 1.32 -8.73 7.64
C LEU A 77 0.61 -9.00 8.95
N GLU A 78 1.20 -8.63 10.09
CA GLU A 78 0.48 -8.68 11.38
C GLU A 78 -0.82 -7.86 11.30
N ASN A 79 -0.77 -6.64 10.78
CA ASN A 79 -1.96 -5.80 10.61
C ASN A 79 -2.98 -6.41 9.65
N PHE A 80 -2.54 -7.01 8.55
CA PHE A 80 -3.42 -7.70 7.59
C PHE A 80 -4.10 -8.93 8.17
N MET A 81 -3.46 -9.60 9.13
CA MET A 81 -4.02 -10.76 9.81
C MET A 81 -4.95 -10.38 10.99
N ASP A 82 -5.08 -9.08 11.29
CA ASP A 82 -5.96 -8.57 12.34
C ASP A 82 -7.21 -7.87 11.76
N PRO A 83 -8.39 -8.49 11.63
CA PRO A 83 -9.59 -7.76 11.26
C PRO A 83 -10.09 -6.78 12.35
N ALA A 84 -9.62 -6.86 13.60
CA ALA A 84 -10.08 -6.01 14.70
C ALA A 84 -9.66 -4.54 14.55
N HIS A 85 -8.58 -4.23 13.81
CA HIS A 85 -8.19 -2.84 13.55
C HIS A 85 -9.17 -2.11 12.60
N ILE A 86 -9.94 -2.82 11.78
CA ILE A 86 -10.76 -2.24 10.69
C ILE A 86 -11.72 -1.13 11.18
N PRO A 87 -12.54 -1.32 12.24
CA PRO A 87 -13.41 -0.27 12.79
C PRO A 87 -12.68 1.00 13.21
N PHE A 88 -11.43 0.86 13.65
CA PHE A 88 -10.66 1.91 14.31
C PHE A 88 -9.76 2.66 13.33
N ALA A 89 -8.91 1.96 12.58
CA ALA A 89 -7.99 2.57 11.62
C ALA A 89 -8.75 3.07 10.38
N HIS A 90 -9.64 2.25 9.82
CA HIS A 90 -10.42 2.57 8.63
C HIS A 90 -11.77 3.23 8.95
N HIS A 91 -11.85 3.95 10.08
CA HIS A 91 -13.05 4.67 10.49
C HIS A 91 -13.58 5.58 9.36
N SER A 92 -14.89 5.57 9.15
CA SER A 92 -15.59 6.26 8.05
C SER A 92 -15.22 5.81 6.62
N LEU A 93 -14.31 4.85 6.46
CA LEU A 93 -13.98 4.23 5.16
C LEU A 93 -14.59 2.84 5.05
N GLN A 94 -14.17 1.92 5.91
CA GLN A 94 -14.62 0.53 5.89
C GLN A 94 -15.52 0.15 7.07
N GLY A 95 -15.53 0.94 8.14
CA GLY A 95 -16.40 0.72 9.31
C GLY A 95 -16.57 2.00 10.14
N SER A 96 -17.23 1.86 11.28
CA SER A 96 -17.28 2.87 12.34
C SER A 96 -16.61 2.32 13.59
N ARG A 97 -16.06 3.18 14.47
CA ARG A 97 -15.48 2.73 15.74
C ARG A 97 -16.51 2.04 16.65
N THR A 98 -17.77 2.42 16.51
CA THR A 98 -18.91 1.80 17.18
C THR A 98 -19.18 0.36 16.72
N ASP A 99 -18.57 -0.07 15.61
CA ASP A 99 -18.62 -1.47 15.14
C ASP A 99 -17.61 -2.37 15.90
N GLY A 100 -16.76 -1.79 16.75
CA GLY A 100 -15.82 -2.55 17.59
C GLY A 100 -16.56 -3.57 18.45
N SER A 101 -16.17 -4.83 18.33
CA SER A 101 -16.80 -5.97 19.02
C SER A 101 -15.81 -7.12 19.15
N PRO A 102 -16.01 -8.07 20.08
CA PRO A 102 -15.23 -9.31 20.12
C PRO A 102 -15.36 -10.06 18.78
N ILE A 103 -14.22 -10.47 18.22
CA ILE A 103 -14.19 -11.22 16.96
C ILE A 103 -13.94 -12.68 17.26
N ALA A 104 -14.89 -13.53 16.88
CA ALA A 104 -14.71 -14.97 16.93
C ALA A 104 -13.79 -15.38 15.78
N MET A 105 -12.69 -16.06 16.11
CA MET A 105 -11.71 -16.52 15.13
C MET A 105 -11.39 -18.00 15.31
N GLU A 106 -11.00 -18.64 14.21
CA GLU A 106 -10.57 -20.04 14.20
C GLU A 106 -9.43 -20.23 13.19
N VAL A 107 -8.36 -20.90 13.59
CA VAL A 107 -7.26 -21.25 12.67
C VAL A 107 -7.76 -22.31 11.71
N ILE A 108 -7.76 -21.99 10.41
CA ILE A 108 -8.10 -22.94 9.34
C ILE A 108 -6.85 -23.70 8.90
N ALA A 109 -5.72 -22.99 8.81
CA ALA A 109 -4.46 -23.57 8.39
C ALA A 109 -3.28 -22.85 9.03
N ASN A 110 -2.24 -23.59 9.38
CA ASN A 110 -0.95 -23.07 9.82
C ASN A 110 0.11 -24.13 9.46
N ASN A 111 0.66 -24.04 8.26
CA ASN A 111 1.58 -25.03 7.71
C ASN A 111 2.74 -24.34 6.97
N PHE A 112 3.67 -25.11 6.41
CA PHE A 112 4.84 -24.56 5.73
C PHE A 112 4.53 -23.52 4.64
N THR A 113 3.41 -23.66 3.92
CA THR A 113 3.10 -22.80 2.76
C THR A 113 2.27 -21.57 3.11
N HIS A 114 1.41 -21.66 4.13
CA HIS A 114 0.47 -20.58 4.46
C HIS A 114 -0.08 -20.66 5.89
N CYS A 115 -0.62 -19.54 6.35
CA CYS A 115 -1.47 -19.45 7.53
C CYS A 115 -2.81 -18.76 7.21
N GLU A 116 -3.91 -19.34 7.71
CA GLU A 116 -5.27 -18.89 7.47
C GLU A 116 -6.08 -18.88 8.77
N VAL A 117 -6.81 -17.79 8.98
CA VAL A 117 -7.70 -17.63 10.12
C VAL A 117 -9.07 -17.18 9.64
N SER A 118 -10.10 -17.95 9.99
CA SER A 118 -11.48 -17.54 9.80
C SER A 118 -11.87 -16.52 10.86
N PHE A 119 -12.80 -15.63 10.52
CA PHE A 119 -13.35 -14.70 11.47
C PHE A 119 -14.84 -14.45 11.24
N LYS A 120 -15.55 -14.09 12.31
CA LYS A 120 -16.92 -13.61 12.28
C LYS A 120 -17.02 -12.30 13.03
N ASP A 121 -17.43 -11.26 12.33
CA ASP A 121 -17.62 -9.92 12.90
C ASP A 121 -18.87 -9.23 12.36
N GLN A 122 -19.17 -8.05 12.89
CA GLN A 122 -20.28 -7.23 12.43
C GLN A 122 -19.83 -5.81 12.15
N ILE A 123 -19.74 -5.44 10.87
CA ILE A 123 -19.38 -4.09 10.44
C ILE A 123 -20.58 -3.43 9.77
N ARG A 124 -20.91 -2.19 10.16
CA ARG A 124 -22.09 -1.46 9.66
C ARG A 124 -23.37 -2.29 9.73
N LYS A 125 -23.58 -3.00 10.85
CA LYS A 125 -24.72 -3.90 11.09
C LYS A 125 -24.82 -5.08 10.12
N LYS A 126 -23.77 -5.40 9.38
CA LYS A 126 -23.71 -6.56 8.48
C LYS A 126 -22.74 -7.59 9.05
N LEU A 127 -23.25 -8.79 9.29
CA LEU A 127 -22.43 -9.93 9.66
C LEU A 127 -21.49 -10.27 8.50
N ARG A 128 -20.20 -10.38 8.77
CA ARG A 128 -19.22 -10.89 7.81
C ARG A 128 -18.66 -12.19 8.33
N LYS A 129 -18.64 -13.20 7.45
CA LYS A 129 -17.85 -14.42 7.63
C LYS A 129 -16.67 -14.29 6.68
N GLY A 130 -15.48 -14.13 7.24
CA GLY A 130 -14.27 -13.84 6.48
C GLY A 130 -13.16 -14.84 6.75
N VAL A 131 -12.17 -14.83 5.88
CA VAL A 131 -10.88 -15.49 6.07
C VAL A 131 -9.79 -14.50 5.70
N VAL A 132 -8.82 -14.32 6.59
CA VAL A 132 -7.53 -13.69 6.30
C VAL A 132 -6.51 -14.80 6.05
N SER A 133 -5.74 -14.66 4.98
CA SER A 133 -4.79 -15.68 4.52
C SER A 133 -3.51 -15.03 4.06
N PHE A 134 -2.39 -15.51 4.59
CA PHE A 134 -1.07 -15.22 4.06
C PHE A 134 -0.44 -16.50 3.53
N GLN A 135 -0.06 -16.47 2.26
CA GLN A 135 0.65 -17.52 1.56
C GLN A 135 2.04 -17.00 1.20
N ARG A 136 3.07 -17.72 1.65
CA ARG A 136 4.45 -17.31 1.45
C ARG A 136 4.81 -17.26 -0.04
N PRO A 137 5.82 -16.48 -0.43
CA PRO A 137 6.49 -15.48 0.40
C PRO A 137 5.83 -14.09 0.35
N ALA A 138 4.79 -13.89 -0.46
CA ALA A 138 4.32 -12.54 -0.77
C ALA A 138 2.80 -12.36 -0.82
N TYR A 139 1.99 -13.42 -0.87
CA TYR A 139 0.58 -13.28 -1.21
C TYR A 139 -0.31 -13.22 0.03
N TYR A 140 -0.90 -12.06 0.27
CA TYR A 140 -1.99 -11.90 1.20
C TYR A 140 -3.32 -11.77 0.45
N HIS A 141 -4.35 -12.46 0.94
CA HIS A 141 -5.71 -12.23 0.49
C HIS A 141 -6.72 -12.27 1.62
N PHE A 142 -7.78 -11.49 1.42
CA PHE A 142 -8.93 -11.43 2.30
C PHE A 142 -10.18 -11.80 1.51
N ARG A 143 -10.88 -12.84 1.96
CA ARG A 143 -12.12 -13.33 1.35
C ARG A 143 -13.29 -13.30 2.32
N THR A 144 -14.48 -13.04 1.79
CA THR A 144 -15.73 -13.15 2.56
C THR A 144 -16.70 -14.09 1.88
N LEU A 145 -17.50 -14.76 2.69
CA LEU A 145 -18.62 -15.57 2.22
C LEU A 145 -19.80 -14.64 1.96
N ARG A 146 -20.28 -14.62 0.71
CA ARG A 146 -21.47 -13.87 0.30
C ARG A 146 -22.34 -14.77 -0.58
N ASP A 147 -23.61 -14.90 -0.21
CA ASP A 147 -24.58 -15.70 -0.98
C ASP A 147 -24.11 -17.15 -1.23
N GLY A 148 -23.44 -17.75 -0.24
CA GLY A 148 -22.88 -19.11 -0.32
C GLY A 148 -21.55 -19.22 -1.07
N VAL A 149 -21.05 -18.13 -1.67
CA VAL A 149 -19.83 -18.12 -2.49
C VAL A 149 -18.73 -17.30 -1.80
N TRP A 150 -17.52 -17.86 -1.75
CA TRP A 150 -16.34 -17.12 -1.29
C TRP A 150 -15.88 -16.14 -2.36
N LYS A 151 -15.77 -14.88 -1.98
CA LYS A 151 -15.24 -13.82 -2.84
C LYS A 151 -13.98 -13.23 -2.23
N GLU A 152 -12.88 -13.25 -2.97
CA GLU A 152 -11.67 -12.51 -2.63
C GLU A 152 -11.93 -11.01 -2.83
N ASN A 153 -11.94 -10.26 -1.73
CA ASN A 153 -12.20 -8.82 -1.74
C ASN A 153 -10.91 -8.01 -1.87
N LEU A 154 -9.79 -8.57 -1.44
CA LEU A 154 -8.49 -7.92 -1.46
C LEU A 154 -7.40 -8.94 -1.77
N LYS A 155 -6.53 -8.61 -2.72
CA LYS A 155 -5.42 -9.43 -3.19
C LYS A 155 -4.19 -8.54 -3.22
N ILE A 156 -3.21 -8.87 -2.39
CA ILE A 156 -2.02 -8.04 -2.20
C ILE A 156 -0.79 -8.93 -2.28
N PHE A 157 0.15 -8.52 -3.13
CA PHE A 157 1.52 -9.00 -3.04
C PHE A 157 2.33 -8.02 -2.19
N SER A 158 2.95 -8.50 -1.12
CA SER A 158 3.78 -7.72 -0.22
C SER A 158 5.25 -8.11 -0.38
N VAL A 159 6.13 -7.11 -0.44
CA VAL A 159 7.56 -7.30 -0.69
C VAL A 159 8.35 -6.39 0.25
N PRO A 160 9.31 -6.89 1.04
CA PRO A 160 10.24 -6.02 1.76
C PRO A 160 11.16 -5.31 0.76
N ILE A 161 11.49 -4.04 1.01
CA ILE A 161 12.33 -3.24 0.08
C ILE A 161 13.57 -2.64 0.75
N GLN A 162 13.51 -2.41 2.06
CA GLN A 162 14.63 -1.96 2.90
C GLN A 162 14.20 -2.03 4.37
N HIS A 163 15.10 -1.70 5.29
CA HIS A 163 14.81 -1.66 6.72
C HIS A 163 13.62 -0.73 6.98
N GLY A 164 12.62 -1.21 7.71
CA GLY A 164 11.46 -0.39 8.07
C GLY A 164 10.56 -0.04 6.91
N ARG A 165 10.68 -0.70 5.74
CA ARG A 165 9.82 -0.42 4.59
C ARG A 165 9.45 -1.66 3.80
N CYS A 166 8.18 -1.73 3.45
CA CYS A 166 7.64 -2.72 2.54
C CYS A 166 6.94 -2.04 1.36
N ARG A 167 6.71 -2.80 0.31
CA ARG A 167 5.94 -2.43 -0.86
C ARG A 167 4.77 -3.37 -1.01
N VAL A 168 3.60 -2.81 -1.28
CA VAL A 168 2.40 -3.56 -1.65
C VAL A 168 2.06 -3.35 -3.11
N LEU A 169 1.67 -4.42 -3.77
CA LEU A 169 1.09 -4.43 -5.11
C LEU A 169 -0.32 -4.97 -4.98
N PHE A 170 -1.32 -4.13 -5.21
CA PHE A 170 -2.72 -4.54 -5.18
C PHE A 170 -3.34 -4.47 -6.55
N GLU A 171 -4.18 -5.45 -6.86
CA GLU A 171 -5.03 -5.37 -8.04
C GLU A 171 -5.99 -4.19 -7.89
N SER A 172 -5.95 -3.27 -8.85
CA SER A 172 -6.77 -2.07 -8.82
C SER A 172 -8.26 -2.46 -8.84
N PRO A 173 -9.06 -2.07 -7.83
CA PRO A 173 -10.47 -2.48 -7.71
C PRO A 173 -11.35 -1.96 -8.85
N LEU A 174 -10.81 -1.05 -9.66
CA LEU A 174 -11.48 -0.34 -10.74
C LEU A 174 -10.67 -0.38 -12.04
N SER A 175 -9.81 -1.40 -12.20
CA SER A 175 -8.94 -1.63 -13.37
C SER A 175 -9.69 -1.52 -14.71
N ASN A 176 -10.94 -2.00 -14.75
CA ASN A 176 -11.84 -2.02 -15.92
C ASN A 176 -12.89 -0.89 -15.94
N SER A 177 -12.80 0.10 -15.05
CA SER A 177 -13.80 1.17 -14.97
C SER A 177 -13.43 2.40 -15.81
N LYS A 178 -14.42 3.27 -16.07
CA LYS A 178 -14.21 4.61 -16.67
C LYS A 178 -13.70 5.64 -15.65
N VAL A 179 -13.46 5.25 -14.41
CA VAL A 179 -12.99 6.17 -13.36
C VAL A 179 -11.55 6.59 -13.69
N PRO A 180 -11.23 7.89 -13.66
CA PRO A 180 -9.87 8.36 -13.91
C PRO A 180 -8.86 7.69 -12.97
N THR A 181 -7.77 7.17 -13.51
CA THR A 181 -6.74 6.44 -12.76
C THR A 181 -6.22 7.21 -11.55
N TRP A 182 -6.02 8.54 -11.67
CA TRP A 182 -5.55 9.35 -10.55
C TRP A 182 -6.51 9.34 -9.35
N LEU A 183 -7.82 9.24 -9.60
CA LEU A 183 -8.84 9.24 -8.55
C LEU A 183 -8.86 7.89 -7.83
N VAL A 184 -8.73 6.80 -8.57
CA VAL A 184 -8.55 5.46 -8.01
C VAL A 184 -7.29 5.43 -7.13
N HIS A 185 -6.18 5.99 -7.63
CA HIS A 185 -4.93 6.10 -6.90
C HIS A 185 -5.06 6.95 -5.63
N ALA A 186 -5.78 8.06 -5.68
CA ALA A 186 -6.03 8.91 -4.51
C ALA A 186 -6.86 8.17 -3.45
N ALA A 187 -7.90 7.44 -3.85
CA ALA A 187 -8.71 6.64 -2.94
C ALA A 187 -7.90 5.53 -2.27
N SER A 188 -7.07 4.82 -3.04
CA SER A 188 -6.21 3.77 -2.50
C SER A 188 -5.11 4.30 -1.58
N ASN A 189 -4.50 5.45 -1.90
CA ASN A 189 -3.58 6.12 -0.98
C ASN A 189 -4.28 6.49 0.33
N ARG A 190 -5.50 7.04 0.26
CA ARG A 190 -6.27 7.37 1.45
C ARG A 190 -6.56 6.14 2.32
N PHE A 191 -6.84 5.00 1.70
CA PHE A 191 -7.00 3.72 2.39
C PHE A 191 -5.71 3.32 3.10
N LEU A 192 -4.58 3.18 2.40
CA LEU A 192 -3.32 2.74 3.01
C LEU A 192 -2.76 3.73 4.05
N ASN A 193 -3.03 5.03 3.89
CA ASN A 193 -2.60 6.07 4.83
C ASN A 193 -3.30 5.97 6.20
N THR A 194 -4.38 5.20 6.33
CA THR A 194 -5.00 4.97 7.65
C THR A 194 -4.13 4.10 8.55
N ASP A 195 -3.22 3.33 7.97
CA ASP A 195 -2.38 2.35 8.67
C ASP A 195 -0.96 2.87 8.89
N SER A 196 -0.68 4.12 8.53
CA SER A 196 0.67 4.68 8.64
C SER A 196 1.16 4.80 10.09
N TRP A 197 0.24 4.71 11.07
CA TRP A 197 0.57 4.66 12.50
C TRP A 197 1.37 3.41 12.89
N LEU A 198 1.35 2.36 12.05
CA LEU A 198 2.13 1.15 12.25
C LEU A 198 3.63 1.42 12.34
N HIS A 199 4.12 2.49 11.70
CA HIS A 199 5.53 2.90 11.86
C HIS A 199 5.86 3.26 13.32
N ASP A 200 4.99 4.05 13.95
CA ASP A 200 5.20 4.47 15.34
C ASP A 200 5.01 3.28 16.30
N ALA A 201 4.07 2.39 16.00
CA ALA A 201 3.88 1.13 16.72
C ALA A 201 5.10 0.21 16.60
N GLU A 202 5.67 0.09 15.40
CA GLU A 202 6.90 -0.66 15.17
C GLU A 202 8.05 -0.08 15.98
N ARG A 203 8.27 1.24 15.93
CA ARG A 203 9.33 1.88 16.72
C ARG A 203 9.18 1.63 18.21
N PHE A 204 7.97 1.79 18.74
CA PHE A 204 7.69 1.53 20.15
C PHE A 204 7.97 0.07 20.50
N SER A 205 7.54 -0.86 19.65
CA SER A 205 7.83 -2.29 19.79
C SER A 205 9.34 -2.58 19.81
N ARG A 206 10.11 -2.00 18.88
CA ARG A 206 11.57 -2.22 18.80
C ARG A 206 12.33 -1.60 19.97
N GLN A 207 11.80 -0.57 20.62
CA GLN A 207 12.39 0.04 21.81
C GLN A 207 12.33 -0.87 23.03
N SER A 208 11.24 -1.62 23.21
CA SER A 208 10.99 -2.37 24.44
C SER A 208 11.80 -3.66 24.59
N ALA A 209 12.70 -4.01 23.65
CA ALA A 209 13.55 -5.22 23.58
C ALA A 209 12.83 -6.59 23.63
N LYS A 210 11.62 -6.65 24.18
CA LYS A 210 10.66 -7.75 24.10
C LYS A 210 9.28 -7.18 23.83
N LEU A 211 8.67 -7.67 22.75
CA LEU A 211 7.24 -7.59 22.56
C LEU A 211 6.57 -8.45 23.62
N ASN A 212 6.17 -7.87 24.75
CA ASN A 212 5.22 -8.52 25.66
C ASN A 212 3.83 -8.44 25.02
N TYR A 213 3.66 -9.05 23.85
CA TYR A 213 2.35 -9.20 23.23
C TYR A 213 1.47 -9.96 24.22
N LEU A 214 0.47 -9.28 24.73
CA LEU A 214 -0.67 -9.95 25.32
C LEU A 214 -1.62 -10.21 24.16
N TYR A 215 -1.96 -11.48 23.97
CA TYR A 215 -3.02 -11.90 23.05
C TYR A 215 -4.24 -12.34 23.88
N PRO A 216 -4.89 -11.41 24.59
CA PRO A 216 -5.85 -11.75 25.65
C PRO A 216 -7.17 -12.31 25.12
N THR A 217 -7.46 -12.14 23.83
CA THR A 217 -8.76 -12.52 23.26
C THR A 217 -8.65 -13.36 21.99
N THR A 218 -9.76 -13.94 21.58
CA THR A 218 -9.88 -14.59 20.27
C THR A 218 -9.67 -13.61 19.11
N SER A 219 -9.89 -12.31 19.33
CA SER A 219 -9.68 -11.28 18.31
C SER A 219 -8.21 -11.15 17.91
N ASP A 220 -7.29 -11.65 18.75
CA ASP A 220 -5.85 -11.63 18.52
C ASP A 220 -5.33 -12.93 17.87
N LEU A 221 -6.22 -13.86 17.50
CA LEU A 221 -5.79 -15.17 16.99
C LEU A 221 -5.05 -15.05 15.65
N GLY A 222 -5.46 -14.12 14.78
CA GLY A 222 -4.82 -13.88 13.49
C GLY A 222 -3.37 -13.40 13.62
N THR A 223 -3.14 -12.38 14.46
CA THR A 223 -1.79 -11.84 14.72
C THR A 223 -0.87 -12.88 15.33
N ARG A 224 -1.34 -13.58 16.36
CA ARG A 224 -0.60 -14.67 17.01
C ARG A 224 -0.26 -15.81 16.04
N THR A 225 -1.21 -16.22 15.21
CA THR A 225 -1.00 -17.30 14.23
C THR A 225 0.07 -16.90 13.22
N PHE A 226 0.01 -15.67 12.70
CA PHE A 226 1.03 -15.17 11.78
C PHE A 226 2.41 -15.06 12.44
N ARG A 227 2.52 -14.47 13.64
CA ARG A 227 3.82 -14.33 14.33
C ARG A 227 4.46 -15.69 14.61
N SER A 228 3.68 -16.66 15.09
CA SER A 228 4.15 -18.03 15.29
C SER A 228 4.58 -18.68 13.97
N TRP A 229 3.83 -18.48 12.89
CA TRP A 229 4.20 -18.98 11.57
C TRP A 229 5.50 -18.35 11.06
N TRP A 230 5.65 -17.04 11.21
CA TRP A 230 6.82 -16.28 10.76
C TRP A 230 8.11 -16.69 11.49
N GLU A 231 8.01 -16.95 12.79
CA GLU A 231 9.10 -17.49 13.61
C GLU A 231 9.45 -18.94 13.23
N ALA A 232 8.44 -19.81 13.07
CA ALA A 232 8.64 -21.23 12.76
C ALA A 232 9.23 -21.47 11.36
N ASN A 233 9.04 -20.54 10.43
CA ASN A 233 9.46 -20.67 9.03
C ASN A 233 10.77 -19.92 8.69
N GLY A 234 11.55 -19.51 9.70
CA GLY A 234 12.90 -18.94 9.50
C GLY A 234 12.94 -17.47 9.05
N MET A 235 11.78 -16.90 8.68
CA MET A 235 11.66 -15.55 8.15
C MET A 235 11.89 -14.48 9.23
N ALA A 236 11.60 -14.79 10.50
CA ALA A 236 11.92 -13.88 11.62
C ALA A 236 13.43 -13.70 11.83
N GLN A 237 14.25 -14.64 11.36
CA GLN A 237 15.71 -14.61 11.42
C GLN A 237 16.34 -14.10 10.11
N ALA A 238 15.52 -13.74 9.13
CA ALA A 238 15.99 -13.18 7.86
C ALA A 238 16.73 -11.84 8.09
N PRO A 239 17.60 -11.42 7.16
CA PRO A 239 18.23 -10.12 7.24
C PRO A 239 17.20 -8.97 7.33
N PRO A 240 17.43 -7.90 8.11
CA PRO A 240 16.47 -6.81 8.32
C PRO A 240 16.02 -6.02 7.07
N HIS A 241 16.74 -6.12 5.96
CA HIS A 241 16.34 -5.55 4.66
C HIS A 241 15.40 -6.45 3.87
N THR A 242 15.06 -7.62 4.40
CA THR A 242 14.19 -8.63 3.79
C THR A 242 12.99 -8.89 4.71
N TYR A 243 12.70 -10.14 5.05
CA TYR A 243 11.54 -10.53 5.86
C TYR A 243 11.75 -10.39 7.37
N GLY A 244 12.98 -10.07 7.79
CA GLY A 244 13.35 -9.96 9.19
C GLY A 244 12.95 -8.61 9.81
N PRO A 245 12.97 -8.52 11.15
CA PRO A 245 12.63 -7.29 11.85
C PRO A 245 13.68 -6.20 11.61
N ALA A 246 13.22 -4.99 11.29
CA ALA A 246 14.10 -3.83 11.22
C ALA A 246 14.62 -3.43 12.62
N PRO A 247 15.91 -3.10 12.78
CA PRO A 247 16.44 -2.61 14.03
C PRO A 247 15.96 -1.17 14.29
N LEU A 248 15.81 -0.81 15.57
CA LEU A 248 15.34 0.53 15.96
C LEU A 248 16.18 1.67 15.37
N ALA A 249 17.50 1.47 15.22
CA ALA A 249 18.42 2.46 14.66
C ALA A 249 18.03 2.89 13.24
N ASP A 250 17.39 1.99 12.48
CA ASP A 250 16.99 2.23 11.08
C ASP A 250 15.52 2.65 10.95
N LEU A 251 14.84 2.87 12.09
CA LEU A 251 13.46 3.37 12.15
C LEU A 251 13.46 4.82 12.64
N PRO A 252 13.65 5.82 11.76
CA PRO A 252 13.66 7.22 12.17
C PRO A 252 12.28 7.66 12.65
N GLN A 253 12.23 8.67 13.52
CA GLN A 253 10.95 9.31 13.84
C GLN A 253 10.40 10.02 12.61
N LEU A 254 9.17 9.71 12.23
CA LEU A 254 8.53 10.34 11.07
C LEU A 254 7.43 11.28 11.56
N SER A 255 7.42 12.49 11.01
CA SER A 255 6.27 13.37 11.18
C SER A 255 5.04 12.76 10.49
N ARG A 256 3.83 13.10 10.97
CA ARG A 256 2.57 12.69 10.33
C ARG A 256 2.56 13.02 8.84
N ARG A 257 3.02 14.23 8.46
CA ARG A 257 3.15 14.65 7.06
C ARG A 257 4.01 13.66 6.29
N THR A 258 5.21 13.36 6.77
CA THR A 258 6.14 12.43 6.09
C THR A 258 5.54 11.05 5.88
N GLN A 259 4.72 10.56 6.83
CA GLN A 259 4.08 9.25 6.74
C GLN A 259 3.00 9.19 5.63
N ILE A 260 2.25 10.28 5.39
CA ILE A 260 1.06 10.26 4.52
C ILE A 260 1.14 11.19 3.30
N ASP A 261 2.27 11.89 3.09
CA ASP A 261 2.46 12.88 2.03
C ASP A 261 2.21 12.27 0.63
N PRO A 262 1.17 12.71 -0.10
CA PRO A 262 0.81 12.13 -1.39
C PRO A 262 1.91 12.27 -2.45
N TRP A 263 2.65 13.38 -2.43
CA TRP A 263 3.74 13.63 -3.37
C TRP A 263 4.89 12.64 -3.16
N THR A 264 5.42 12.60 -1.94
CA THR A 264 6.55 11.77 -1.54
C THR A 264 6.23 10.30 -1.66
N GLY A 265 5.03 9.92 -1.27
CA GLY A 265 4.62 8.53 -1.25
C GLY A 265 4.23 7.95 -2.61
N HIS A 266 3.73 8.77 -3.52
CA HIS A 266 3.11 8.26 -4.75
C HIS A 266 3.32 9.15 -5.95
N THR A 267 2.83 10.39 -5.91
CA THR A 267 2.69 11.21 -7.13
C THR A 267 4.03 11.49 -7.79
N LYS A 268 5.12 11.70 -7.04
CA LYS A 268 6.44 11.95 -7.64
C LYS A 268 6.92 10.80 -8.54
N HIS A 269 6.44 9.58 -8.30
CA HIS A 269 6.80 8.36 -9.05
C HIS A 269 5.75 7.94 -10.07
N CYS A 270 4.53 8.46 -9.99
CA CYS A 270 3.40 8.02 -10.81
C CYS A 270 3.15 8.95 -12.01
N THR A 271 3.41 8.46 -13.22
CA THR A 271 3.21 9.23 -14.47
C THR A 271 1.76 9.67 -14.67
N SER A 272 0.78 8.83 -14.36
CA SER A 272 -0.64 9.16 -14.52
C SER A 272 -1.09 10.27 -13.56
N CYS A 273 -0.65 10.22 -12.29
CA CYS A 273 -0.93 11.28 -11.31
C CYS A 273 -0.21 12.59 -11.63
N ARG A 274 1.05 12.56 -12.10
CA ARG A 274 1.75 13.78 -12.55
C ARG A 274 1.07 14.44 -13.74
N ARG A 275 0.62 13.65 -14.72
CA ARG A 275 -0.16 14.17 -15.87
C ARG A 275 -1.46 14.81 -15.41
N ALA A 276 -2.19 14.15 -14.49
CA ALA A 276 -3.41 14.71 -13.92
C ALA A 276 -3.14 16.01 -13.15
N LEU A 277 -2.09 16.05 -12.32
CA LEU A 277 -1.66 17.23 -11.58
C LEU A 277 -1.40 18.42 -12.51
N ASN A 278 -0.65 18.20 -13.59
CA ASN A 278 -0.36 19.25 -14.57
C ASN A 278 -1.63 19.78 -15.25
N LYS A 279 -2.57 18.89 -15.60
CA LYS A 279 -3.87 19.29 -16.16
C LYS A 279 -4.68 20.12 -15.17
N PHE A 280 -4.74 19.74 -13.89
CA PHE A 280 -5.44 20.54 -12.88
C PHE A 280 -4.76 21.88 -12.60
N LYS A 281 -3.41 21.92 -12.57
CA LYS A 281 -2.67 23.19 -12.45
C LYS A 281 -2.99 24.15 -13.61
N LEU A 282 -3.06 23.63 -14.83
CA LEU A 282 -3.47 24.41 -16.01
C LEU A 282 -4.93 24.85 -15.90
N ALA A 283 -5.85 23.94 -15.62
CA ALA A 283 -7.28 24.23 -15.49
C ALA A 283 -7.57 25.26 -14.39
N LYS A 284 -6.86 25.20 -13.26
CA LYS A 284 -6.92 26.20 -12.20
C LYS A 284 -6.53 27.60 -12.70
N LYS A 285 -5.38 27.70 -13.39
CA LYS A 285 -4.90 28.98 -13.94
C LYS A 285 -5.86 29.55 -14.98
N VAL A 286 -6.31 28.73 -15.93
CA VAL A 286 -7.24 29.12 -17.00
C VAL A 286 -8.61 29.51 -16.43
N GLY A 287 -9.14 28.73 -15.49
CA GLY A 287 -10.42 29.03 -14.84
C GLY A 287 -10.38 30.34 -14.05
N PHE A 288 -9.31 30.56 -13.28
CA PHE A 288 -9.14 31.83 -12.55
C PHE A 288 -9.03 33.03 -13.50
N PHE A 289 -8.21 32.93 -14.55
CA PHE A 289 -8.05 34.00 -15.53
C PHE A 289 -9.34 34.29 -16.29
N THR A 290 -10.09 33.25 -16.69
CA THR A 290 -11.38 33.41 -17.38
C THR A 290 -12.41 34.07 -16.48
N ALA A 291 -12.49 33.69 -15.20
CA ALA A 291 -13.37 34.34 -14.24
C ALA A 291 -13.01 35.82 -14.04
N PHE A 292 -11.72 36.14 -13.97
CA PHE A 292 -11.22 37.50 -13.84
C PHE A 292 -11.58 38.38 -15.06
N VAL A 293 -11.27 37.91 -16.27
CA VAL A 293 -11.56 38.62 -17.52
C VAL A 293 -13.08 38.80 -17.71
N THR A 294 -13.87 37.76 -17.49
CA THR A 294 -15.33 37.87 -17.61
C THR A 294 -15.92 38.76 -16.53
N GLY A 295 -15.34 38.80 -15.33
CA GLY A 295 -15.70 39.73 -14.26
C GLY A 295 -15.48 41.19 -14.64
N ILE A 296 -14.34 41.52 -15.25
CA ILE A 296 -14.04 42.89 -15.73
C ILE A 296 -14.95 43.30 -16.88
N LEU A 297 -15.24 42.37 -17.80
CA LEU A 297 -15.99 42.65 -19.01
C LEU A 297 -17.52 42.63 -18.82
N LEU A 298 -18.03 42.47 -17.58
CA LEU A 298 -19.46 42.49 -17.25
C LEU A 298 -20.10 43.83 -17.68
N ARG A 299 -20.62 43.86 -18.91
CA ARG A 299 -21.39 44.98 -19.46
C ARG A 299 -22.89 44.80 -19.16
N PRO A 300 -23.66 45.89 -19.01
CA PRO A 300 -25.09 45.83 -18.68
C PRO A 300 -25.96 45.03 -19.68
N ARG A 301 -25.46 44.78 -20.90
CA ARG A 301 -26.22 44.11 -21.98
C ARG A 301 -26.03 42.59 -22.08
N MET A 302 -25.08 41.99 -21.37
CA MET A 302 -24.88 40.52 -21.34
C MET A 302 -24.64 39.92 -19.95
N PRO A 303 -25.35 40.37 -18.89
CA PRO A 303 -25.01 40.00 -17.52
C PRO A 303 -25.13 38.48 -17.28
N LEU A 304 -26.23 37.85 -17.72
CA LEU A 304 -26.51 36.46 -17.36
C LEU A 304 -25.55 35.41 -17.96
N ARG A 305 -25.13 35.59 -19.23
CA ARG A 305 -24.18 34.66 -19.86
C ARG A 305 -22.78 34.82 -19.27
N MET A 306 -22.36 36.05 -19.01
CA MET A 306 -21.04 36.34 -18.47
C MET A 306 -20.93 35.93 -17.00
N THR A 307 -21.99 36.12 -16.20
CA THR A 307 -22.03 35.58 -14.83
C THR A 307 -21.98 34.06 -14.81
N ALA A 308 -22.71 33.38 -15.71
CA ALA A 308 -22.66 31.92 -15.81
C ALA A 308 -21.26 31.40 -16.16
N VAL A 309 -20.57 32.02 -17.13
CA VAL A 309 -19.19 31.66 -17.50
C VAL A 309 -18.22 31.92 -16.34
N SER A 310 -18.33 33.06 -15.67
CA SER A 310 -17.49 33.38 -14.51
C SER A 310 -17.70 32.38 -13.37
N ALA A 311 -18.95 32.07 -13.03
CA ALA A 311 -19.30 31.08 -12.01
C ALA A 311 -18.77 29.69 -12.34
N LEU A 312 -18.94 29.22 -13.59
CA LEU A 312 -18.40 27.93 -14.03
C LEU A 312 -16.86 27.91 -13.98
N SER A 313 -16.21 29.02 -14.36
CA SER A 313 -14.75 29.14 -14.33
C SER A 313 -14.19 29.12 -12.91
N LEU A 314 -14.88 29.77 -11.96
CA LEU A 314 -14.58 29.68 -10.53
C LEU A 314 -14.79 28.26 -10.00
N LEU A 315 -15.87 27.58 -10.39
CA LEU A 315 -16.12 26.19 -10.01
C LEU A 315 -15.00 25.27 -10.52
N VAL A 316 -14.59 25.41 -11.78
CA VAL A 316 -13.45 24.65 -12.35
C VAL A 316 -12.16 24.93 -11.58
N SER A 317 -11.89 26.20 -11.26
CA SER A 317 -10.71 26.58 -10.47
C SER A 317 -10.74 26.00 -9.05
N TRP A 318 -11.91 25.98 -8.41
CA TRP A 318 -12.12 25.40 -7.10
C TRP A 318 -11.94 23.88 -7.10
N ILE A 319 -12.59 23.16 -8.03
CA ILE A 319 -12.43 21.70 -8.18
C ILE A 319 -10.96 21.35 -8.48
N SER A 320 -10.31 22.12 -9.36
CA SER A 320 -8.90 21.92 -9.70
C SER A 320 -8.00 22.14 -8.48
N SER A 321 -8.28 23.15 -7.66
CA SER A 321 -7.53 23.40 -6.42
C SER A 321 -7.66 22.25 -5.43
N ARG A 322 -8.87 21.70 -5.25
CA ARG A 322 -9.09 20.52 -4.41
C ARG A 322 -8.37 19.28 -4.95
N SER A 323 -8.41 19.07 -6.26
CA SER A 323 -7.74 17.94 -6.92
C SER A 323 -6.21 18.04 -6.81
N ILE A 324 -5.64 19.24 -6.95
CA ILE A 324 -4.21 19.51 -6.72
C ILE A 324 -3.84 19.14 -5.28
N ALA A 325 -4.59 19.61 -4.29
CA ALA A 325 -4.29 19.31 -2.88
C ALA A 325 -4.34 17.81 -2.57
N ILE A 326 -5.22 17.05 -3.24
CA ILE A 326 -5.28 15.59 -3.10
C ILE A 326 -4.06 14.90 -3.72
N ILE A 327 -3.62 15.34 -4.90
CA ILE A 327 -2.57 14.67 -5.69
C ILE A 327 -1.16 15.08 -5.22
N GLU A 328 -0.95 16.36 -4.95
CA GLU A 328 0.35 16.92 -4.56
C GLU A 328 0.53 16.98 -3.05
N GLY A 329 -0.56 16.86 -2.28
CA GLY A 329 -0.55 17.18 -0.85
C GLY A 329 -0.71 18.68 -0.62
N GLU A 330 -0.73 19.05 0.66
CA GLU A 330 -0.87 20.45 1.07
C GLU A 330 0.52 21.11 1.18
N ILE A 331 0.70 22.22 0.48
CA ILE A 331 2.00 22.91 0.42
C ILE A 331 2.32 23.56 1.77
N SER A 332 1.32 24.14 2.44
CA SER A 332 1.49 24.78 3.76
C SER A 332 1.46 23.75 4.89
N PRO A 333 2.52 23.63 5.72
CA PRO A 333 2.54 22.72 6.86
C PRO A 333 1.38 22.93 7.85
N SER A 334 0.94 24.17 8.03
CA SER A 334 -0.17 24.54 8.94
C SER A 334 -1.55 24.05 8.45
N ASN A 335 -1.68 23.75 7.16
CA ASN A 335 -2.94 23.36 6.54
C ASN A 335 -3.08 21.83 6.38
N VAL A 336 -1.99 21.09 6.61
CA VAL A 336 -2.06 19.64 6.82
C VAL A 336 -2.75 19.46 8.17
N GLY A 337 -4.08 19.53 8.19
CA GLY A 337 -4.83 19.20 9.40
C GLY A 337 -4.44 17.80 9.87
N ASP A 338 -4.71 17.49 11.14
CA ASP A 338 -4.63 16.14 11.72
C ASP A 338 -5.62 15.17 11.06
N ARG A 339 -5.58 15.06 9.73
CA ARG A 339 -6.38 14.15 8.94
C ARG A 339 -5.78 12.75 9.03
N SER A 340 -5.69 12.22 10.25
CA SER A 340 -6.11 10.84 10.38
C SER A 340 -7.60 10.84 10.02
N VAL A 341 -7.99 9.98 9.08
CA VAL A 341 -9.42 9.74 8.81
C VAL A 341 -10.15 9.32 10.09
N ALA A 342 -9.39 8.82 11.08
CA ALA A 342 -9.84 8.53 12.43
C ALA A 342 -9.97 9.79 13.33
N ALA A 343 -9.23 10.88 13.10
CA ALA A 343 -9.27 12.08 13.96
C ALA A 343 -10.25 13.17 13.47
N THR A 344 -10.63 13.16 12.19
CA THR A 344 -11.47 14.22 11.59
C THR A 344 -12.99 14.05 11.72
N ALA A 345 -13.47 13.01 12.39
CA ALA A 345 -14.90 12.83 12.66
C ALA A 345 -15.13 12.95 14.17
N LYS A 346 -15.48 14.16 14.61
CA LYS A 346 -16.24 14.36 15.84
C LYS A 346 -17.70 14.09 15.57
#